data_AF-A0A160KUF4-F1
#
_entry.id   AF-A0A160KUF4-F1
#
_cell.length_a   1.000
_cell.length_b   1.000
_cell.length_c   1.000
_cell.angle_alpha   90.00
_cell.angle_beta   90.00
_cell.angle_gamma   90.00
#
_symmetry.space_group_name_H-M   'P 1'
#
loop_
_entity.id
_entity.type
_entity.pdbx_description
1 polymer ?
#
loop_
_entity_poly.entity_id
_entity_poly.type
_entity_poly.pdbx_seq_one_letter_code
_entity_poly.pdbx_strand_id
1 'polypeptide(L)'
;MDYRKTRSFRLCVVRGSTSELKPIASIAISADGGIMVAPVAVSEAGWWYGKVRHAESSGHRDFRHTEERPKLHYHRSGWVAASLSGRELERKWMHFPRVDTKGRSQLLSIVVARPWALASSRGPLRKGDLLVIEKRWPQSMAFSFSLITTSPDQQIELHPDLPNMGLVPGDDSQFLIDMSMFRPKTALLGRVKISHEPTYEMPGIAVAAVSWSPAIRPEDTPAYALFSDTMRSPAVFRDVNLPGKREMRVLNESGEILLAPMAEHFRRIGPVLR
;
A
#
# COMPACT_ATOMS: atom_id res chain seq x y z
N MET A 1 20.25 -6.90 19.04
CA MET A 1 19.53 -6.23 17.93
C MET A 1 18.38 -5.45 18.51
N ASP A 2 18.35 -4.15 18.28
CA ASP A 2 17.40 -3.23 18.91
C ASP A 2 16.07 -3.21 18.11
N TYR A 3 15.15 -4.12 18.43
CA TYR A 3 13.91 -4.40 17.69
C TYR A 3 12.82 -3.30 17.78
N ARG A 4 13.15 -2.10 18.27
CA ARG A 4 12.19 -1.00 18.50
C ARG A 4 12.02 -0.04 17.32
N LYS A 5 12.74 -0.21 16.21
CA LYS A 5 12.68 0.76 15.10
C LYS A 5 11.42 0.57 14.26
N THR A 6 10.58 1.59 14.21
CA THR A 6 9.50 1.73 13.22
C THR A 6 10.10 1.63 11.82
N ARG A 7 9.59 0.73 10.98
CA ARG A 7 10.00 0.63 9.57
C ARG A 7 9.16 1.61 8.77
N SER A 8 9.77 2.48 7.99
CA SER A 8 9.05 3.44 7.15
C SER A 8 9.60 3.47 5.74
N PHE A 9 8.71 3.56 4.77
CA PHE A 9 9.05 3.68 3.36
C PHE A 9 8.05 4.58 2.64
N ARG A 10 8.40 5.03 1.45
CA ARG A 10 7.50 5.79 0.57
C ARG A 10 7.14 4.97 -0.65
N LEU A 11 5.91 5.11 -1.09
CA LEU A 11 5.50 4.74 -2.44
C LEU A 11 5.71 5.94 -3.34
N CYS A 12 6.46 5.76 -4.41
CA CYS A 12 6.77 6.82 -5.36
C CYS A 12 6.60 6.31 -6.79
N VAL A 13 6.27 7.20 -7.71
CA VAL A 13 6.41 6.95 -9.15
C VAL A 13 7.50 7.85 -9.71
N VAL A 14 8.33 7.30 -10.58
CA VAL A 14 9.44 7.99 -11.24
C VAL A 14 9.23 7.93 -12.74
N ARG A 15 9.34 9.07 -13.41
CA ARG A 15 9.38 9.12 -14.87
C ARG A 15 10.79 8.80 -15.34
N GLY A 16 10.97 7.64 -15.96
CA GLY A 16 12.29 7.14 -16.35
C GLY A 16 13.06 8.06 -17.30
N SER A 17 12.36 8.87 -18.12
CA SER A 17 13.01 9.79 -19.07
C SER A 17 13.54 11.08 -18.43
N THR A 18 12.99 11.50 -17.29
CA THR A 18 13.36 12.78 -16.63
C THR A 18 13.90 12.58 -15.23
N SER A 19 13.85 11.35 -14.71
CA SER A 19 14.09 11.01 -13.30
C SER A 19 13.23 11.82 -12.32
N GLU A 20 12.14 12.43 -12.80
CA GLU A 20 11.23 13.19 -11.95
C GLU A 20 10.45 12.23 -11.04
N LEU A 21 10.44 12.52 -9.75
CA LEU A 21 9.80 11.69 -8.73
C LEU A 21 8.56 12.37 -8.17
N LYS A 22 7.45 11.61 -8.13
CA LYS A 22 6.19 11.95 -7.49
C LYS A 22 5.94 11.00 -6.31
N PRO A 23 6.02 11.46 -5.06
CA PRO A 23 5.64 10.64 -3.92
C PRO A 23 4.11 10.49 -3.87
N ILE A 24 3.63 9.31 -3.52
CA ILE A 24 2.20 8.99 -3.44
C ILE A 24 1.77 8.90 -1.98
N ALA A 25 2.49 8.11 -1.18
CA ALA A 25 2.21 7.95 0.24
C ALA A 25 3.46 7.54 1.01
N SER A 26 3.51 7.87 2.30
CA SER A 26 4.44 7.28 3.26
C SER A 26 3.72 6.22 4.07
N ILE A 27 4.35 5.07 4.23
CA ILE A 27 3.84 3.97 5.05
C ILE A 27 4.84 3.75 6.18
N ALA A 28 4.33 3.69 7.41
CA ALA A 28 5.10 3.33 8.59
C ALA A 28 4.48 2.11 9.26
N ILE A 29 5.32 1.18 9.68
CA ILE A 29 4.96 -0.06 10.35
C ILE A 29 5.64 -0.06 11.71
N SER A 30 4.83 -0.06 12.76
CA SER A 30 5.30 -0.13 14.14
C SER A 30 5.63 -1.56 14.54
N ALA A 31 6.50 -1.72 15.54
CA ALA A 31 6.91 -3.03 16.04
C ALA A 31 5.75 -3.87 16.60
N ASP A 32 4.67 -3.23 17.03
CA ASP A 32 3.47 -3.89 17.52
C ASP A 32 2.52 -4.35 16.39
N GLY A 33 2.87 -4.13 15.12
CA GLY A 33 2.07 -4.51 13.95
C GLY A 33 1.08 -3.45 13.47
N GLY A 34 1.06 -2.28 14.09
CA GLY A 34 0.31 -1.13 13.59
C GLY A 34 0.86 -0.63 12.25
N ILE A 35 -0.02 -0.15 11.38
CA ILE A 35 0.32 0.45 10.10
C ILE A 35 -0.24 1.86 10.04
N MET A 36 0.60 2.83 9.73
CA MET A 36 0.19 4.20 9.43
C MET A 36 0.41 4.47 7.95
N VAL A 37 -0.60 5.02 7.28
CA VAL A 37 -0.51 5.48 5.89
C VAL A 37 -0.77 6.97 5.85
N ALA A 38 0.20 7.72 5.36
CA ALA A 38 0.13 9.15 5.15
C ALA A 38 0.20 9.43 3.64
N PRO A 39 -0.93 9.69 2.95
CA PRO A 39 -0.89 10.09 1.54
C PRO A 39 -0.10 11.39 1.37
N VAL A 40 0.37 11.73 0.17
CA VAL A 40 0.87 13.09 -0.10
C VAL A 40 -0.29 14.08 -0.15
N ALA A 41 -0.02 15.36 0.12
CA ALA A 41 -1.02 16.40 -0.08
C ALA A 41 -1.33 16.55 -1.57
N VAL A 42 -2.60 16.71 -1.89
CA VAL A 42 -3.09 17.13 -3.21
C VAL A 42 -3.32 18.63 -3.12
N SER A 43 -2.80 19.39 -4.11
CA SER A 43 -2.86 20.85 -4.08
C SER A 43 -4.31 21.32 -4.03
N GLU A 44 -4.62 22.26 -3.13
CA GLU A 44 -5.94 22.91 -3.00
C GLU A 44 -7.11 21.94 -2.71
N ALA A 45 -6.82 20.69 -2.33
CA ALA A 45 -7.84 19.68 -2.06
C ALA A 45 -8.12 19.55 -0.56
N GLY A 46 -9.40 19.60 -0.20
CA GLY A 46 -9.90 19.09 1.07
C GLY A 46 -9.90 17.55 1.10
N TRP A 47 -10.22 16.99 2.26
CA TRP A 47 -10.19 15.56 2.50
C TRP A 47 -11.44 15.07 3.22
N TRP A 48 -11.95 13.95 2.75
CA TRP A 48 -13.00 13.19 3.41
C TRP A 48 -12.39 12.00 4.12
N TYR A 49 -12.95 11.65 5.28
CA TYR A 49 -12.60 10.42 5.98
C TYR A 49 -13.81 9.81 6.69
N GLY A 50 -13.89 8.49 6.76
CA GLY A 50 -15.04 7.84 7.37
C GLY A 50 -15.24 6.39 6.98
N LYS A 51 -16.42 5.88 7.34
CA LYS A 51 -16.82 4.49 7.08
C LYS A 51 -17.46 4.36 5.71
N VAL A 52 -17.03 3.37 4.95
CA VAL A 52 -17.62 2.90 3.70
C VAL A 52 -18.47 1.67 4.05
N ARG A 53 -19.80 1.80 4.00
CA ARG A 53 -20.72 0.67 4.26
C ARG A 53 -20.97 -0.16 3.00
N HIS A 54 -21.06 0.50 1.85
CA HIS A 54 -21.06 -0.13 0.53
C HIS A 54 -20.10 0.62 -0.38
N ALA A 55 -19.37 -0.13 -1.22
CA ALA A 55 -18.37 0.44 -2.14
C ALA A 55 -18.97 1.47 -3.12
N GLU A 56 -20.29 1.40 -3.32
CA GLU A 56 -21.03 2.20 -4.31
C GLU A 56 -22.00 3.20 -3.65
N SER A 57 -22.18 3.17 -2.33
CA SER A 57 -23.11 4.11 -1.69
C SER A 57 -22.47 5.49 -1.56
N SER A 58 -22.97 6.44 -2.37
CA SER A 58 -22.64 7.88 -2.39
C SER A 58 -23.07 8.67 -1.14
N GLY A 59 -23.45 7.97 -0.07
CA GLY A 59 -23.90 8.60 1.17
C GLY A 59 -22.73 9.19 1.96
N HIS A 60 -22.53 10.51 1.87
CA HIS A 60 -21.55 11.25 2.68
C HIS A 60 -21.86 11.27 4.20
N ARG A 61 -22.96 10.66 4.66
CA ARG A 61 -23.41 10.72 6.07
C ARG A 61 -22.41 10.13 7.06
N ASP A 62 -21.62 9.14 6.64
CA ASP A 62 -20.60 8.50 7.48
C ASP A 62 -19.21 9.13 7.33
N PHE A 63 -19.08 10.14 6.48
CA PHE A 63 -17.84 10.86 6.23
C PHE A 63 -17.81 12.21 6.95
N ARG A 64 -16.60 12.63 7.29
CA ARG A 64 -16.28 13.96 7.79
C ARG A 64 -15.28 14.61 6.86
N HIS A 65 -15.39 15.92 6.74
CA HIS A 65 -14.51 16.74 5.94
C HIS A 65 -13.44 17.39 6.81
N THR A 66 -12.24 17.55 6.28
CA THR A 66 -11.14 18.31 6.86
C THR A 66 -10.35 18.96 5.73
N GLU A 67 -9.93 20.20 5.92
CA GLU A 67 -9.04 20.89 4.96
C GLU A 67 -7.61 20.34 5.05
N GLU A 68 -7.22 19.88 6.23
CA GLU A 68 -5.89 19.30 6.45
C GLU A 68 -5.83 17.83 6.02
N ARG A 69 -4.70 17.45 5.41
CA ARG A 69 -4.42 16.10 4.95
C ARG A 69 -4.36 15.08 6.10
N PRO A 70 -5.28 14.09 6.17
CA PRO A 70 -5.28 13.08 7.21
C PRO A 70 -4.21 12.00 7.00
N LYS A 71 -4.05 11.18 8.04
CA LYS A 71 -3.31 9.91 8.03
C LYS A 71 -4.26 8.81 8.47
N LEU A 72 -4.16 7.64 7.84
CA LEU A 72 -4.85 6.44 8.30
C LEU A 72 -3.98 5.71 9.31
N HIS A 73 -4.56 5.32 10.43
CA HIS A 73 -3.92 4.47 11.43
C HIS A 73 -4.69 3.15 11.52
N TYR A 74 -4.01 2.04 11.27
CA TYR A 74 -4.49 0.69 11.49
C TYR A 74 -3.73 0.11 12.67
N HIS A 75 -4.38 0.02 13.82
CA HIS A 75 -3.79 -0.57 15.02
C HIS A 75 -3.82 -2.10 14.95
N ARG A 76 -2.86 -2.77 15.60
CA ARG A 76 -2.74 -4.24 15.62
C ARG A 76 -4.02 -4.95 16.06
N SER A 77 -4.80 -4.33 16.94
CA SER A 77 -6.07 -4.85 17.44
C SER A 77 -7.21 -4.78 16.43
N GLY A 78 -6.98 -4.25 15.23
CA GLY A 78 -7.99 -4.07 14.19
C GLY A 78 -8.72 -2.72 14.24
N TRP A 79 -8.40 -1.85 15.20
CA TRP A 79 -8.96 -0.49 15.25
C TRP A 79 -8.35 0.38 14.15
N VAL A 80 -9.21 1.00 13.34
CA VAL A 80 -8.81 1.94 12.30
C VAL A 80 -9.45 3.30 12.55
N ALA A 81 -8.65 4.36 12.42
CA ALA A 81 -9.10 5.74 12.50
C ALA A 81 -8.22 6.67 11.67
N ALA A 82 -8.72 7.87 11.39
CA ALA A 82 -7.98 8.97 10.81
C ALA A 82 -7.45 9.91 11.90
N SER A 83 -6.29 10.51 11.66
CA SER A 83 -5.74 11.59 12.49
C SER A 83 -5.07 12.67 11.64
N LEU A 84 -4.77 13.82 12.25
CA LEU A 84 -3.88 14.84 11.70
C LEU A 84 -2.53 14.81 12.43
N SER A 85 -1.54 15.50 11.90
CA SER A 85 -0.26 15.64 12.59
C SER A 85 -0.43 16.48 13.85
N GLY A 86 -0.35 15.85 15.03
CA GLY A 86 -0.45 16.55 16.32
C GLY A 86 -1.86 16.94 16.74
N ARG A 87 -2.90 16.51 16.02
CA ARG A 87 -4.31 16.77 16.34
C ARG A 87 -5.16 15.52 16.07
N GLU A 88 -6.07 15.22 16.99
CA GLU A 88 -7.12 14.22 16.73
C GLU A 88 -8.24 14.86 15.91
N LEU A 89 -8.75 14.12 14.94
CA LEU A 89 -9.97 14.47 14.20
C LEU A 89 -11.21 14.03 14.98
N GLU A 90 -12.39 14.49 14.56
CA GLU A 90 -13.63 13.92 15.07
C GLU A 90 -13.61 12.40 14.89
N ARG A 91 -13.79 11.66 15.99
CA ARG A 91 -13.57 10.22 16.05
C ARG A 91 -14.59 9.45 15.22
N LYS A 92 -14.19 9.11 13.99
CA LYS A 92 -14.76 8.02 13.21
C LYS A 92 -13.78 6.86 13.27
N TRP A 93 -14.20 5.78 13.92
CA TRP A 93 -13.38 4.60 14.16
C TRP A 93 -14.14 3.36 13.67
N MET A 94 -13.40 2.42 13.12
CA MET A 94 -13.94 1.18 12.58
C MET A 94 -13.10 0.01 13.09
N HIS A 95 -13.77 -1.06 13.48
CA HIS A 95 -13.10 -2.28 13.89
C HIS A 95 -13.07 -3.26 12.72
N PHE A 96 -11.88 -3.75 12.42
CA PHE A 96 -11.65 -4.86 11.51
C PHE A 96 -11.11 -6.04 12.31
N PRO A 97 -11.11 -7.26 11.74
CA PRO A 97 -10.38 -8.37 12.34
C PRO A 97 -8.91 -7.98 12.58
N ARG A 98 -8.35 -8.49 13.67
CA ARG A 98 -6.96 -8.19 14.06
C ARG A 98 -6.00 -8.64 12.97
N VAL A 99 -4.87 -7.96 12.85
CA VAL A 99 -3.86 -8.27 11.83
C VAL A 99 -3.36 -9.71 12.01
N ASP A 100 -3.20 -10.18 13.26
CA ASP A 100 -2.73 -11.53 13.59
C ASP A 100 -3.78 -12.65 13.40
N THR A 101 -5.07 -12.33 13.36
CA THR A 101 -6.14 -13.34 13.18
C THR A 101 -6.58 -13.48 11.72
N LYS A 102 -6.11 -12.59 10.84
CA LYS A 102 -6.48 -12.57 9.43
C LYS A 102 -5.74 -13.64 8.65
N GLY A 103 -6.41 -14.76 8.40
CA GLY A 103 -6.05 -15.62 7.27
C GLY A 103 -6.27 -14.82 5.97
N ARG A 104 -5.20 -14.63 5.17
CA ARG A 104 -5.21 -14.11 3.80
C ARG A 104 -6.29 -13.05 3.52
N SER A 105 -6.02 -11.80 3.90
CA SER A 105 -6.92 -10.70 3.58
C SER A 105 -6.14 -9.46 3.20
N GLN A 106 -6.73 -8.69 2.28
CA GLN A 106 -6.27 -7.35 2.00
C GLN A 106 -6.53 -6.49 3.25
N LEU A 107 -5.52 -5.73 3.66
CA LEU A 107 -5.58 -4.81 4.78
C LEU A 107 -5.77 -3.37 4.32
N LEU A 108 -5.07 -3.01 3.24
CA LEU A 108 -4.99 -1.63 2.77
C LEU A 108 -5.12 -1.56 1.26
N SER A 109 -5.62 -0.42 0.79
CA SER A 109 -5.69 -0.03 -0.60
C SER A 109 -5.28 1.43 -0.72
N ILE A 110 -4.50 1.76 -1.74
CA ILE A 110 -4.14 3.14 -2.09
C ILE A 110 -4.40 3.32 -3.58
N VAL A 111 -5.23 4.27 -3.95
CA VAL A 111 -5.50 4.62 -5.35
C VAL A 111 -5.05 6.06 -5.56
N VAL A 112 -4.38 6.31 -6.68
CA VAL A 112 -3.97 7.64 -7.10
C VAL A 112 -4.40 7.89 -8.54
N ALA A 113 -5.09 9.01 -8.74
CA ALA A 113 -5.44 9.54 -10.05
C ALA A 113 -4.45 10.64 -10.43
N ARG A 114 -3.99 10.63 -11.68
CA ARG A 114 -3.05 11.59 -12.27
C ARG A 114 -1.83 11.87 -11.36
N PRO A 115 -1.04 10.85 -10.99
CA PRO A 115 0.11 11.02 -10.09
C PRO A 115 1.14 12.04 -10.58
N TRP A 116 1.19 12.32 -11.89
CA TRP A 116 2.04 13.34 -12.49
C TRP A 116 1.69 14.78 -12.10
N ALA A 117 0.46 15.03 -11.65
CA ALA A 117 0.00 16.34 -11.17
C ALA A 117 0.34 16.57 -9.69
N LEU A 118 0.84 15.57 -8.97
CA LEU A 118 1.28 15.72 -7.58
C LEU A 118 2.54 16.58 -7.51
N ALA A 119 2.80 17.17 -6.34
CA ALA A 119 4.03 17.90 -6.10
C ALA A 119 5.26 16.98 -6.22
N SER A 120 6.27 17.39 -6.99
CA SER A 120 7.52 16.64 -7.10
C SER A 120 8.28 16.67 -5.79
N SER A 121 8.97 15.57 -5.45
CA SER A 121 9.85 15.59 -4.28
C SER A 121 11.10 16.40 -4.59
N ARG A 122 11.37 17.43 -3.77
CA ARG A 122 12.60 18.23 -3.86
C ARG A 122 13.78 17.62 -3.08
N GLY A 123 13.53 16.55 -2.30
CA GLY A 123 14.53 15.89 -1.47
C GLY A 123 15.14 14.65 -2.14
N PRO A 124 16.29 14.16 -1.64
CA PRO A 124 16.89 12.95 -2.18
C PRO A 124 15.99 11.73 -1.99
N LEU A 125 16.16 10.76 -2.89
CA LEU A 125 15.69 9.40 -2.71
C LEU A 125 16.22 8.83 -1.39
N ARG A 126 15.37 8.17 -0.63
CA ARG A 126 15.74 7.54 0.64
C ARG A 126 15.95 6.05 0.41
N LYS A 127 16.92 5.48 1.12
CA LYS A 127 17.08 4.02 1.17
C LYS A 127 15.77 3.40 1.67
N GLY A 128 15.24 2.42 0.94
CA GLY A 128 13.97 1.75 1.25
C GLY A 128 12.72 2.41 0.66
N ASP A 129 12.83 3.50 -0.10
CA ASP A 129 11.69 3.95 -0.93
C ASP A 129 11.36 2.88 -1.99
N LEU A 130 10.07 2.62 -2.19
CA LEU A 130 9.55 1.78 -3.28
C LEU A 130 9.21 2.67 -4.47
N LEU A 131 9.94 2.47 -5.56
CA LEU A 131 9.80 3.28 -6.77
C LEU A 131 9.13 2.45 -7.85
N VAL A 132 8.05 2.97 -8.44
CA VAL A 132 7.51 2.48 -9.70
C VAL A 132 8.11 3.32 -10.82
N ILE A 133 8.86 2.70 -11.74
CA ILE A 133 9.57 3.42 -12.80
C ILE A 133 8.84 3.23 -14.12
N GLU A 134 8.27 4.32 -14.65
CA GLU A 134 7.48 4.29 -15.88
C GLU A 134 8.10 5.14 -17.00
N LYS A 135 7.99 4.66 -18.25
CA LYS A 135 8.46 5.41 -19.44
C LYS A 135 7.63 6.67 -19.69
N ARG A 136 6.32 6.59 -19.44
CA ARG A 136 5.34 7.68 -19.56
C ARG A 136 4.62 7.84 -18.23
N TRP A 137 4.09 9.03 -17.98
CA TRP A 137 3.31 9.25 -16.76
C TRP A 137 2.02 8.41 -16.79
N PRO A 138 1.79 7.55 -15.78
CA PRO A 138 0.54 6.79 -15.71
C PRO A 138 -0.62 7.72 -15.40
N GLN A 139 -1.80 7.36 -15.89
CA GLN A 139 -3.05 8.10 -15.65
C GLN A 139 -3.64 7.75 -14.29
N SER A 140 -3.48 6.51 -13.85
CA SER A 140 -3.81 6.10 -12.49
C SER A 140 -2.92 4.96 -12.02
N MET A 141 -2.80 4.81 -10.70
CA MET A 141 -2.14 3.68 -10.07
C MET A 141 -2.94 3.22 -8.86
N ALA A 142 -2.89 1.94 -8.58
CA ALA A 142 -3.47 1.35 -7.39
C ALA A 142 -2.47 0.43 -6.71
N PHE A 143 -2.46 0.45 -5.38
CA PHE A 143 -1.67 -0.45 -4.55
C PHE A 143 -2.61 -1.21 -3.62
N SER A 144 -2.47 -2.53 -3.57
CA SER A 144 -3.11 -3.36 -2.54
C SER A 144 -2.04 -3.92 -1.61
N PHE A 145 -2.37 -4.02 -0.32
CA PHE A 145 -1.49 -4.64 0.68
C PHE A 145 -2.24 -5.74 1.39
N SER A 146 -1.71 -6.95 1.28
CA SER A 146 -2.31 -8.16 1.86
C SER A 146 -1.36 -8.80 2.84
N LEU A 147 -1.87 -9.23 3.98
CA LEU A 147 -1.07 -10.00 4.92
C LEU A 147 -0.97 -11.45 4.43
N ILE A 148 0.27 -11.94 4.33
CA ILE A 148 0.56 -13.34 4.02
C ILE A 148 1.39 -13.97 5.13
N THR A 149 1.14 -15.25 5.39
CA THR A 149 1.91 -16.07 6.31
C THR A 149 2.61 -17.17 5.52
N THR A 150 3.91 -17.36 5.71
CA THR A 150 4.66 -18.45 5.09
C THR A 150 4.59 -19.72 5.93
N SER A 151 4.73 -20.88 5.28
CA SER A 151 4.82 -22.16 6.00
C SER A 151 6.13 -22.22 6.82
N PRO A 152 6.22 -23.13 7.81
CA PRO A 152 7.41 -23.23 8.64
C PRO A 152 8.73 -23.43 7.89
N ASP A 153 8.66 -24.07 6.73
CA ASP A 153 9.79 -24.46 5.89
C ASP A 153 10.08 -23.45 4.77
N GLN A 154 9.27 -22.38 4.67
CA GLN A 154 9.42 -21.32 3.68
C GLN A 154 10.01 -20.07 4.32
N GLN A 155 11.24 -19.74 3.94
CA GLN A 155 11.83 -18.44 4.24
C GLN A 155 11.37 -17.39 3.22
N ILE A 156 11.01 -16.22 3.72
CA ILE A 156 10.77 -15.05 2.86
C ILE A 156 12.13 -14.55 2.42
N GLU A 157 12.42 -14.64 1.13
CA GLU A 157 13.63 -14.04 0.58
C GLU A 157 13.46 -12.53 0.49
N LEU A 158 14.29 -11.84 1.26
CA LEU A 158 14.36 -10.39 1.25
C LEU A 158 15.62 -9.97 0.52
N HIS A 159 15.60 -8.76 -0.02
CA HIS A 159 16.75 -8.22 -0.72
C HIS A 159 17.94 -8.11 0.26
N PRO A 160 19.15 -8.59 -0.08
CA PRO A 160 20.29 -8.60 0.84
C PRO A 160 20.62 -7.22 1.43
N ASP A 161 20.57 -6.18 0.60
CA ASP A 161 20.85 -4.80 1.02
C ASP A 161 19.68 -4.08 1.71
N LEU A 162 18.49 -4.69 1.70
CA LEU A 162 17.25 -4.17 2.25
C LEU A 162 16.52 -5.28 2.99
N PRO A 163 16.99 -5.63 4.20
CA PRO A 163 16.55 -6.81 4.95
C PRO A 163 15.09 -6.74 5.44
N ASN A 164 14.32 -5.76 4.98
CA ASN A 164 12.93 -5.54 5.35
C ASN A 164 12.00 -5.54 4.12
N MET A 165 12.53 -5.66 2.90
CA MET A 165 11.79 -5.59 1.65
C MET A 165 12.34 -6.57 0.63
N GLY A 166 11.46 -7.16 -0.17
CA GLY A 166 11.81 -8.05 -1.28
C GLY A 166 10.95 -7.74 -2.49
N LEU A 167 11.42 -8.16 -3.67
CA LEU A 167 10.60 -8.23 -4.87
C LEU A 167 10.18 -9.68 -5.09
N VAL A 168 9.06 -9.90 -5.78
CA VAL A 168 8.66 -11.25 -6.18
C VAL A 168 9.35 -11.58 -7.51
N PRO A 169 10.20 -12.61 -7.59
CA PRO A 169 10.88 -12.95 -8.84
C PRO A 169 9.89 -13.25 -9.96
N GLY A 170 10.17 -12.71 -11.15
CA GLY A 170 9.31 -12.85 -12.32
C GLY A 170 8.01 -12.02 -12.30
N ASP A 171 7.72 -11.30 -11.22
CA ASP A 171 6.54 -10.44 -11.11
C ASP A 171 6.94 -9.01 -10.71
N ASP A 172 7.04 -8.16 -11.73
CA ASP A 172 7.39 -6.75 -11.58
C ASP A 172 6.30 -5.89 -10.94
N SER A 173 5.13 -6.47 -10.66
CA SER A 173 3.99 -5.80 -10.03
C SER A 173 3.86 -6.10 -8.55
N GLN A 174 4.69 -6.99 -8.00
CA GLN A 174 4.58 -7.45 -6.62
C GLN A 174 5.86 -7.25 -5.81
N PHE A 175 5.67 -6.93 -4.53
CA PHE A 175 6.77 -6.76 -3.58
C PHE A 175 6.35 -7.23 -2.19
N LEU A 176 7.34 -7.57 -1.38
CA LEU A 176 7.18 -8.05 -0.02
C LEU A 176 7.78 -7.04 0.95
N ILE A 177 7.10 -6.86 2.08
CA ILE A 177 7.63 -6.15 3.23
C ILE A 177 7.61 -7.12 4.39
N ASP A 178 8.77 -7.31 5.00
CA ASP A 178 8.91 -8.20 6.14
C ASP A 178 8.11 -7.66 7.34
N MET A 179 7.32 -8.55 7.93
CA MET A 179 6.53 -8.30 9.14
C MET A 179 6.96 -9.24 10.29
N SER A 180 8.10 -9.93 10.15
CA SER A 180 8.61 -10.91 11.12
C SER A 180 8.78 -10.32 12.53
N MET A 181 9.10 -9.03 12.63
CA MET A 181 9.19 -8.30 13.90
C MET A 181 7.86 -8.26 14.67
N PHE A 182 6.73 -8.31 13.97
CA PHE A 182 5.40 -8.35 14.56
C PHE A 182 4.95 -9.80 14.81
N ARG A 183 5.09 -10.64 13.80
CA ARG A 183 4.75 -12.06 13.88
C ARG A 183 5.73 -12.84 13.00
N PRO A 184 6.42 -13.87 13.54
CA PRO A 184 7.30 -14.71 12.75
C PRO A 184 6.59 -15.23 11.50
N LYS A 185 7.32 -15.37 10.39
CA LYS A 185 6.80 -15.94 9.12
C LYS A 185 5.63 -15.16 8.51
N THR A 186 5.63 -13.85 8.69
CA THR A 186 4.58 -12.96 8.15
C THR A 186 5.20 -11.89 7.28
N ALA A 187 4.56 -11.57 6.15
CA ALA A 187 4.90 -10.44 5.29
C ALA A 187 3.65 -9.69 4.83
N LEU A 188 3.83 -8.42 4.48
CA LEU A 188 2.89 -7.67 3.66
C LEU A 188 3.26 -7.87 2.20
N LEU A 189 2.37 -8.48 1.44
CA LEU A 189 2.43 -8.53 -0.01
C LEU A 189 1.78 -7.27 -0.58
N GLY A 190 2.60 -6.41 -1.14
CA GLY A 190 2.16 -5.27 -1.92
C GLY A 190 2.02 -5.64 -3.39
N ARG A 191 0.93 -5.21 -4.03
CA ARG A 191 0.75 -5.29 -5.48
C ARG A 191 0.48 -3.92 -6.05
N VAL A 192 0.98 -3.66 -7.25
CA VAL A 192 0.69 -2.44 -8.00
C VAL A 192 -0.08 -2.76 -9.27
N LYS A 193 -1.08 -1.95 -9.57
CA LYS A 193 -1.73 -1.88 -10.88
C LYS A 193 -1.52 -0.49 -11.45
N ILE A 194 -1.11 -0.42 -12.71
CA ILE A 194 -0.83 0.83 -13.42
C ILE A 194 -1.78 0.90 -14.61
N SER A 195 -2.42 2.06 -14.81
CA SER A 195 -3.20 2.32 -16.02
C SER A 195 -2.66 3.56 -16.74
N HIS A 196 -2.52 3.44 -18.05
CA HIS A 196 -2.20 4.53 -18.97
C HIS A 196 -3.44 5.02 -19.74
N GLU A 197 -4.59 4.40 -19.50
CA GLU A 197 -5.85 4.79 -20.12
C GLU A 197 -6.30 6.15 -19.60
N PRO A 198 -6.83 7.05 -20.46
CA PRO A 198 -7.32 8.35 -20.03
C PRO A 198 -8.35 8.23 -18.90
N THR A 199 -8.16 9.02 -17.85
CA THR A 199 -9.13 9.15 -16.75
C THR A 199 -9.76 10.55 -16.74
N TYR A 200 -11.07 10.60 -16.53
CA TYR A 200 -11.82 11.84 -16.30
C TYR A 200 -11.72 12.32 -14.85
N GLU A 201 -11.03 11.59 -13.98
CA GLU A 201 -10.79 11.98 -12.59
C GLU A 201 -9.83 13.16 -12.50
N MET A 202 -10.09 14.04 -11.53
CA MET A 202 -9.14 15.08 -11.13
C MET A 202 -7.97 14.45 -10.36
N PRO A 203 -6.81 15.10 -10.27
CA PRO A 203 -5.70 14.61 -9.45
C PRO A 203 -6.17 14.36 -8.03
N GLY A 204 -5.94 13.16 -7.51
CA GLY A 204 -6.52 12.75 -6.25
C GLY A 204 -5.91 11.47 -5.69
N ILE A 205 -6.08 11.27 -4.39
CA ILE A 205 -5.61 10.07 -3.69
C ILE A 205 -6.71 9.57 -2.76
N ALA A 206 -6.97 8.27 -2.82
CA ALA A 206 -7.77 7.54 -1.85
C ALA A 206 -6.91 6.51 -1.14
N VAL A 207 -7.09 6.37 0.16
CA VAL A 207 -6.50 5.31 0.99
C VAL A 207 -7.63 4.66 1.76
N ALA A 208 -7.70 3.34 1.73
CA ALA A 208 -8.70 2.59 2.46
C ALA A 208 -8.05 1.47 3.29
N ALA A 209 -8.50 1.33 4.53
CA ALA A 209 -8.39 0.07 5.25
C ALA A 209 -9.58 -0.82 4.91
N VAL A 210 -9.28 -2.07 4.62
CA VAL A 210 -10.27 -3.07 4.19
C VAL A 210 -10.09 -4.36 4.98
N SER A 211 -11.14 -5.18 4.98
CA SER A 211 -11.06 -6.57 5.41
C SER A 211 -11.59 -7.48 4.32
N TRP A 212 -11.11 -7.26 3.10
CA TRP A 212 -11.55 -8.06 1.96
C TRP A 212 -10.82 -9.41 1.93
N SER A 213 -11.61 -10.45 1.64
CA SER A 213 -11.17 -11.84 1.44
C SER A 213 -11.98 -12.40 0.27
N PRO A 214 -11.49 -13.39 -0.50
CA PRO A 214 -12.23 -13.97 -1.61
C PRO A 214 -13.54 -14.64 -1.18
N ALA A 215 -13.67 -14.95 0.11
CA ALA A 215 -14.88 -15.51 0.71
C ALA A 215 -15.99 -14.47 0.95
N ILE A 216 -15.69 -13.18 0.84
CA ILE A 216 -16.64 -12.08 1.09
C ILE A 216 -16.95 -11.41 -0.25
N ARG A 217 -18.24 -11.19 -0.52
CA ARG A 217 -18.66 -10.43 -1.69
C ARG A 217 -18.08 -9.01 -1.64
N PRO A 218 -17.53 -8.48 -2.74
CA PRO A 218 -16.95 -7.15 -2.75
C PRO A 218 -17.89 -6.07 -2.21
N GLU A 219 -19.15 -6.05 -2.63
CA GLU A 219 -20.19 -5.09 -2.23
C GLU A 219 -20.47 -5.07 -0.72
N ASP A 220 -20.28 -6.21 -0.05
CA ASP A 220 -20.48 -6.39 1.40
C ASP A 220 -19.22 -6.12 2.22
N THR A 221 -18.11 -5.77 1.56
CA THR A 221 -16.84 -5.57 2.24
C THR A 221 -16.79 -4.17 2.83
N PRO A 222 -16.84 -4.07 4.17
CA PRO A 222 -16.86 -2.78 4.83
C PRO A 222 -15.42 -2.21 4.78
N ALA A 223 -15.30 -0.90 4.66
CA ALA A 223 -14.00 -0.23 4.59
C ALA A 223 -13.98 1.07 5.40
N TYR A 224 -12.77 1.51 5.76
CA TYR A 224 -12.55 2.83 6.32
C TYR A 224 -11.66 3.58 5.36
N ALA A 225 -12.12 4.69 4.81
CA ALA A 225 -11.41 5.39 3.76
C ALA A 225 -11.10 6.82 4.15
N LEU A 226 -10.00 7.32 3.60
CA LEU A 226 -9.72 8.73 3.41
C LEU A 226 -9.54 8.98 1.92
N PHE A 227 -10.03 10.12 1.42
CA PHE A 227 -9.86 10.49 0.02
C PHE A 227 -9.90 12.00 -0.15
N SER A 228 -9.16 12.52 -1.12
CA SER A 228 -9.25 13.93 -1.49
C SER A 228 -10.62 14.24 -2.09
N ASP A 229 -11.15 15.43 -1.84
CA ASP A 229 -12.43 15.91 -2.40
C ASP A 229 -12.49 15.89 -3.95
N THR A 230 -11.33 15.97 -4.60
CA THR A 230 -11.16 15.81 -6.04
C THR A 230 -11.49 14.40 -6.54
N MET A 231 -11.54 13.40 -5.65
CA MET A 231 -11.98 12.05 -5.98
C MET A 231 -13.49 11.91 -5.79
N ARG A 232 -14.18 11.40 -6.83
CA ARG A 232 -15.64 11.20 -6.81
C ARG A 232 -16.11 10.16 -5.79
N SER A 233 -15.22 9.26 -5.38
CA SER A 233 -15.51 8.13 -4.49
C SER A 233 -14.22 7.73 -3.76
N PRO A 234 -14.33 7.09 -2.57
CA PRO A 234 -13.18 6.50 -1.86
C PRO A 234 -12.44 5.37 -2.62
N ALA A 235 -12.73 5.15 -3.91
CA ALA A 235 -12.09 4.23 -4.86
C ALA A 235 -11.28 3.12 -4.16
N VAL A 236 -11.97 2.07 -3.74
CA VAL A 236 -11.32 0.95 -3.04
C VAL A 236 -10.83 -0.05 -4.08
N PHE A 237 -9.53 -0.05 -4.37
CA PHE A 237 -8.95 -1.11 -5.19
C PHE A 237 -8.93 -2.42 -4.41
N ARG A 238 -9.64 -3.42 -4.93
CA ARG A 238 -9.72 -4.78 -4.41
C ARG A 238 -9.04 -5.71 -5.38
N ASP A 239 -8.06 -6.44 -4.89
CA ASP A 239 -7.33 -7.36 -5.72
C ASP A 239 -8.00 -8.73 -5.75
N VAL A 240 -8.93 -8.95 -6.68
CA VAL A 240 -9.70 -10.19 -6.81
C VAL A 240 -8.85 -11.47 -6.96
N ASN A 241 -7.55 -11.32 -7.28
CA ASN A 241 -6.58 -12.41 -7.39
C ASN A 241 -5.72 -12.55 -6.12
N LEU A 242 -6.32 -12.55 -4.93
CA LEU A 242 -5.60 -13.04 -3.76
C LEU A 242 -5.10 -14.46 -4.06
N PRO A 243 -3.90 -14.84 -3.63
CA PRO A 243 -3.40 -16.17 -3.89
C PRO A 243 -4.43 -17.17 -3.37
N GLY A 244 -5.04 -17.94 -4.28
CA GLY A 244 -5.81 -19.13 -3.95
C GLY A 244 -4.89 -20.13 -3.25
N LYS A 245 -5.27 -21.41 -3.14
CA LYS A 245 -4.32 -22.48 -2.73
C LYS A 245 -3.17 -22.69 -3.74
N ARG A 246 -2.61 -21.63 -4.32
CA ARG A 246 -1.31 -21.65 -4.99
C ARG A 246 -0.27 -21.42 -3.90
N GLU A 247 0.47 -22.48 -3.57
CA GLU A 247 1.80 -22.30 -3.01
C GLU A 247 2.52 -21.29 -3.90
N MET A 248 2.95 -20.17 -3.33
CA MET A 248 3.78 -19.22 -4.06
C MET A 248 5.16 -19.89 -4.18
N ARG A 249 5.40 -20.53 -5.33
CA ARG A 249 6.70 -21.13 -5.66
C ARG A 249 7.52 -20.07 -6.36
N VAL A 250 8.57 -19.63 -5.69
CA VAL A 250 9.58 -18.74 -6.26
C VAL A 250 10.62 -19.64 -6.94
N LEU A 251 10.84 -19.42 -8.23
CA LEU A 251 11.78 -20.19 -9.06
C LEU A 251 13.08 -19.37 -9.25
N ASN A 252 14.22 -20.07 -9.31
CA ASN A 252 15.52 -19.47 -9.64
C ASN A 252 15.80 -19.52 -11.16
N GLU A 253 16.93 -18.95 -11.59
CA GLU A 253 17.32 -18.80 -13.01
C GLU A 253 17.61 -20.12 -13.75
N SER A 254 17.68 -21.26 -13.04
CA SER A 254 17.81 -22.61 -13.64
C SER A 254 16.49 -23.39 -13.72
N GLY A 255 15.36 -22.80 -13.30
CA GLY A 255 14.06 -23.48 -13.28
C GLY A 255 13.86 -24.45 -12.10
N GLU A 256 14.76 -24.43 -11.12
CA GLU A 256 14.65 -25.22 -9.90
C GLU A 256 13.97 -24.41 -8.78
N ILE A 257 13.17 -25.10 -7.96
CA ILE A 257 12.62 -24.54 -6.73
C ILE A 257 13.71 -24.64 -5.68
N LEU A 258 14.41 -23.53 -5.38
CA LEU A 258 14.89 -23.11 -4.07
C LEU A 258 15.76 -21.85 -4.18
N LEU A 259 15.39 -20.87 -3.36
CA LEU A 259 16.16 -19.81 -2.71
C LEU A 259 17.40 -19.20 -3.43
N ALA A 260 17.24 -17.97 -3.97
CA ALA A 260 18.24 -16.96 -4.40
C ALA A 260 19.34 -17.41 -5.43
N PRO A 261 20.07 -16.51 -6.15
CA PRO A 261 20.19 -15.05 -6.09
C PRO A 261 19.99 -14.28 -7.43
N MET A 262 20.00 -12.95 -7.33
CA MET A 262 19.89 -11.93 -8.39
C MET A 262 20.99 -12.00 -9.47
N ALA A 263 20.68 -11.66 -10.74
CA ALA A 263 21.12 -10.40 -11.38
C ALA A 263 20.55 -10.20 -12.81
N GLU A 264 20.44 -8.93 -13.19
CA GLU A 264 20.10 -8.41 -14.52
C GLU A 264 18.60 -8.38 -14.88
N HIS A 265 18.09 -7.17 -15.16
CA HIS A 265 16.73 -6.83 -15.60
C HIS A 265 15.70 -6.41 -14.52
N PHE A 266 16.13 -5.69 -13.49
CA PHE A 266 15.20 -4.97 -12.59
C PHE A 266 15.02 -3.50 -12.99
N ARG A 267 13.94 -3.15 -13.69
CA ARG A 267 13.54 -1.73 -13.87
C ARG A 267 12.02 -1.55 -13.99
N ARG A 268 11.24 -1.95 -12.98
CA ARG A 268 9.84 -1.50 -12.89
C ARG A 268 9.38 -1.24 -11.45
N ILE A 269 9.81 -2.05 -10.49
CA ILE A 269 9.79 -1.70 -9.06
C ILE A 269 11.16 -1.99 -8.48
N GLY A 270 11.84 -0.99 -7.92
CA GLY A 270 13.19 -1.17 -7.41
C GLY A 270 13.51 -0.18 -6.30
N PRO A 271 14.14 -0.61 -5.21
CA PRO A 271 14.66 0.29 -4.19
C PRO A 271 16.03 0.85 -4.62
N VAL A 272 16.34 2.07 -4.16
CA VAL A 272 17.58 2.76 -4.54
C VAL A 272 18.74 2.27 -3.68
N LEU A 273 19.74 1.68 -4.33
CA LEU A 273 21.08 1.48 -3.77
C LEU A 273 21.96 2.63 -4.28
N ARG A 274 22.66 3.30 -3.37
CA ARG A 274 23.76 4.23 -3.70
C ARG A 274 25.06 3.54 -3.33
#